data_AF-A0A1S6IQG2-F1
#
_entry.id   AF-A0A1S6IQG2-F1
#
_cell.length_a   1.000
_cell.length_b   1.000
_cell.length_c   1.000
_cell.angle_alpha   90.00
_cell.angle_beta   90.00
_cell.angle_gamma   90.00
#
_symmetry.space_group_name_H-M   'P 1'
#
loop_
_entity.id
_entity.type
_entity.pdbx_description
1 polymer ?
#
loop_
_entity_poly.entity_id
_entity_poly.type
_entity_poly.pdbx_seq_one_letter_code
_entity_poly.pdbx_strand_id
1 'polypeptide(L)'
;MGLFDFLKNNKDKPTPSSPMADLNQTLSKETKLKKQLTGRQITNDQVLIQEVALAIIAEDPFVKPFKGQDQLQPGTKPLYEFEDVSTMNIAIDSDFSVIIEGINLGKLPNEIVSEIQPYFGKDILTAYVYVNGGNYRIQKNNEVLTQSSPYGLDIYLQFN
;
A
#
# COMPACT_ATOMS: atom_id res chain seq x y z
N MET A 1 50.84 -7.28 26.10
CA MET A 1 49.96 -7.76 27.19
C MET A 1 48.59 -7.99 26.60
N GLY A 2 48.32 -9.19 26.13
CA GLY A 2 46.96 -9.72 26.07
C GLY A 2 46.90 -10.87 27.08
N LEU A 3 45.71 -11.24 27.53
CA LEU A 3 45.29 -12.60 27.91
C LEU A 3 43.89 -12.51 28.53
N PHE A 4 42.94 -13.10 27.80
CA PHE A 4 41.61 -13.46 28.25
C PHE A 4 41.72 -14.32 29.51
N ASP A 5 41.23 -13.80 30.62
CA ASP A 5 40.81 -14.61 31.76
C ASP A 5 39.93 -13.70 32.60
N PHE A 6 38.63 -13.94 32.65
CA PHE A 6 37.76 -13.64 33.79
C PHE A 6 36.33 -14.05 33.41
N LEU A 7 36.16 -15.35 33.17
CA LEU A 7 34.86 -16.02 33.19
C LEU A 7 35.01 -17.27 34.04
N LYS A 8 34.60 -17.18 35.32
CA LYS A 8 33.85 -18.25 36.00
C LYS A 8 33.30 -17.83 37.37
N ASN A 9 31.97 -17.85 37.41
CA ASN A 9 31.09 -18.41 38.45
C ASN A 9 31.03 -17.76 39.83
N ASN A 10 29.91 -17.12 40.22
CA ASN A 10 28.55 -17.61 40.55
C ASN A 10 28.38 -17.73 42.07
N LYS A 11 27.63 -16.79 42.68
CA LYS A 11 26.37 -17.05 43.42
C LYS A 11 25.97 -15.88 44.34
N ASP A 12 24.69 -15.57 44.22
CA ASP A 12 23.76 -14.97 45.19
C ASP A 12 23.59 -13.43 45.32
N LYS A 13 22.34 -13.06 45.00
CA LYS A 13 21.57 -11.79 44.94
C LYS A 13 21.47 -11.05 46.30
N PRO A 14 21.04 -9.75 46.39
CA PRO A 14 19.81 -9.23 45.79
C PRO A 14 19.78 -7.80 45.18
N THR A 15 18.74 -7.63 44.38
CA THR A 15 18.17 -6.50 43.64
C THR A 15 18.31 -5.09 44.24
N PRO A 16 18.35 -4.08 43.34
CA PRO A 16 17.28 -3.09 43.33
C PRO A 16 16.54 -3.07 41.99
N SER A 17 15.23 -2.95 42.11
CA SER A 17 14.25 -2.71 41.05
C SER A 17 14.67 -1.60 40.10
N SER A 18 14.85 -1.93 38.82
CA SER A 18 14.60 -1.00 37.74
C SER A 18 13.45 -1.57 36.92
N PRO A 19 12.30 -0.89 36.83
CA PRO A 19 11.35 -1.21 35.79
C PRO A 19 12.01 -0.79 34.48
N MET A 20 12.60 -1.76 33.76
CA MET A 20 12.69 -1.61 32.31
C MET A 20 11.26 -1.62 31.82
N ALA A 21 10.68 -0.42 31.80
CA ALA A 21 9.41 -0.15 31.16
C ALA A 21 9.48 -0.70 29.74
N ASP A 22 8.52 -1.56 29.43
CA ASP A 22 7.99 -1.89 28.12
C ASP A 22 8.52 -1.02 26.96
N LEU A 23 9.69 -1.34 26.43
CA LEU A 23 10.15 -0.84 25.13
C LEU A 23 9.61 -1.71 23.97
N ASN A 24 8.77 -2.70 24.30
CA ASN A 24 7.99 -3.51 23.36
C ASN A 24 6.48 -3.23 23.52
N GLN A 25 6.08 -2.03 23.94
CA GLN A 25 4.84 -1.49 23.39
C GLN A 25 5.11 -1.16 21.92
N THR A 26 5.10 -2.19 21.09
CA THR A 26 4.60 -2.08 19.73
C THR A 26 3.32 -1.26 19.89
N LEU A 27 3.34 -0.01 19.43
CA LEU A 27 2.16 0.81 19.26
C LEU A 27 1.28 0.10 18.23
N SER A 28 0.67 -1.02 18.64
CA SER A 28 -0.58 -1.49 18.06
C SER A 28 -1.59 -0.45 18.49
N LYS A 29 -1.51 0.73 17.87
CA LYS A 29 -2.63 1.64 17.84
C LYS A 29 -3.74 0.84 17.19
N GLU A 30 -4.73 0.52 18.00
CA GLU A 30 -5.92 -0.19 17.58
C GLU A 30 -6.44 0.46 16.30
N THR A 31 -6.62 -0.32 15.24
CA THR A 31 -7.14 0.24 14.00
C THR A 31 -8.55 0.76 14.22
N LYS A 32 -8.74 2.06 14.08
CA LYS A 32 -10.00 2.74 14.33
C LYS A 32 -10.91 2.75 13.11
N LEU A 33 -10.31 2.86 11.92
CA LEU A 33 -11.05 2.90 10.66
C LEU A 33 -10.22 2.31 9.52
N LYS A 34 -10.86 1.53 8.65
CA LYS A 34 -10.34 1.11 7.36
C LYS A 34 -11.33 1.47 6.26
N LYS A 35 -10.85 2.05 5.18
CA LYS A 35 -11.63 2.39 3.99
C LYS A 35 -10.89 2.00 2.73
N GLN A 36 -11.64 1.46 1.78
CA GLN A 36 -11.19 1.23 0.43
C GLN A 36 -12.10 2.02 -0.51
N LEU A 37 -11.49 2.69 -1.49
CA LEU A 37 -12.19 3.40 -2.54
C LEU A 37 -11.41 3.27 -3.85
N THR A 38 -12.11 3.43 -4.96
CA THR A 38 -11.51 3.40 -6.29
C THR A 38 -11.23 4.81 -6.79
N GLY A 39 -10.27 4.98 -7.70
CA GLY A 39 -10.03 6.27 -8.37
C GLY A 39 -11.28 6.83 -9.04
N ARG A 40 -12.16 5.95 -9.55
CA ARG A 40 -13.46 6.32 -10.15
C ARG A 40 -14.47 6.89 -9.17
N GLN A 41 -14.32 6.62 -7.88
CA GLN A 41 -15.14 7.28 -6.86
C GLN A 41 -14.68 8.71 -6.58
N ILE A 42 -13.42 9.07 -6.90
CA ILE A 42 -12.86 10.40 -6.71
C ILE A 42 -13.06 11.27 -7.96
N THR A 43 -12.84 10.69 -9.14
CA THR A 43 -12.93 11.40 -10.42
C THR A 43 -13.51 10.52 -11.51
N ASN A 44 -14.24 11.13 -12.46
CA ASN A 44 -14.69 10.46 -13.68
C ASN A 44 -13.68 10.62 -14.83
N ASP A 45 -12.58 11.33 -14.60
CA ASP A 45 -11.53 11.54 -15.60
C ASP A 45 -10.64 10.29 -15.72
N GLN A 46 -10.94 9.47 -16.71
CA GLN A 46 -10.19 8.25 -17.00
C GLN A 46 -8.76 8.52 -17.50
N VAL A 47 -8.52 9.69 -18.11
CA VAL A 47 -7.18 10.08 -18.58
C VAL A 47 -6.32 10.40 -17.37
N LEU A 48 -6.86 11.14 -16.40
CA LEU A 48 -6.18 11.45 -15.14
C LEU A 48 -5.87 10.19 -14.32
N ILE A 49 -6.83 9.26 -14.21
CA ILE A 49 -6.60 7.97 -13.54
C ILE A 49 -5.46 7.20 -14.21
N GLN A 50 -5.42 7.19 -15.54
CA GLN A 50 -4.36 6.56 -16.31
C GLN A 50 -3.00 7.24 -16.10
N GLU A 51 -2.96 8.58 -16.07
CA GLU A 51 -1.75 9.35 -15.81
C GLU A 51 -1.15 9.00 -14.44
N VAL A 52 -1.97 8.97 -13.39
CA VAL A 52 -1.55 8.57 -12.05
C VAL A 52 -1.07 7.13 -12.02
N ALA A 53 -1.79 6.19 -12.64
CA ALA A 53 -1.38 4.79 -12.69
C ALA A 53 0.00 4.61 -13.34
N LEU A 54 0.25 5.31 -14.46
CA LEU A 54 1.52 5.27 -15.15
C LEU A 54 2.65 5.93 -14.34
N ALA A 55 2.36 6.98 -13.58
CA ALA A 55 3.33 7.57 -12.66
C ALA A 55 3.76 6.57 -11.58
N ILE A 56 2.81 5.86 -10.96
CA ILE A 56 3.12 4.82 -9.96
C ILE A 56 4.00 3.71 -10.57
N ILE A 57 3.66 3.25 -11.78
CA ILE A 57 4.43 2.21 -12.48
C ILE A 57 5.87 2.68 -12.78
N ALA A 58 6.03 3.94 -13.18
CA ALA A 58 7.33 4.49 -13.56
C ALA A 58 8.28 4.67 -12.36
N GLU A 59 7.73 4.90 -11.17
CA GLU A 59 8.50 5.11 -9.93
C GLU A 59 9.06 3.81 -9.32
N ASP A 60 8.51 2.64 -9.64
CA ASP A 60 9.04 1.35 -9.16
C ASP A 60 10.04 0.74 -10.17
N PRO A 61 11.36 0.85 -9.93
CA PRO A 61 12.37 0.32 -10.85
C PRO A 61 12.43 -1.22 -10.88
N PHE A 62 11.75 -1.90 -9.96
CA PHE A 62 11.71 -3.36 -9.87
C PHE A 62 10.45 -3.96 -10.49
N VAL A 63 9.54 -3.13 -10.99
CA VAL A 63 8.39 -3.59 -11.77
C VAL A 63 8.87 -4.32 -13.02
N LYS A 64 8.31 -5.52 -13.20
CA LYS A 64 8.55 -6.34 -14.39
C LYS A 64 7.21 -6.65 -15.03
N PRO A 65 7.02 -6.34 -16.33
CA PRO A 65 5.85 -6.77 -17.08
C PRO A 65 5.59 -8.26 -16.92
N PHE A 66 4.37 -8.65 -16.54
CA PHE A 66 3.93 -10.05 -16.41
C PHE A 66 4.79 -10.89 -15.45
N LYS A 67 5.20 -10.29 -14.32
CA LYS A 67 6.11 -10.88 -13.33
C LYS A 67 5.69 -12.31 -12.94
N GLY A 68 6.56 -13.28 -13.25
CA GLY A 68 6.49 -14.64 -12.71
C GLY A 68 5.68 -15.67 -13.49
N GLN A 69 5.10 -15.33 -14.65
CA GLN A 69 4.35 -16.30 -15.46
C GLN A 69 4.56 -16.12 -16.97
N ASP A 70 5.38 -16.99 -17.55
CA ASP A 70 5.50 -17.13 -19.01
C ASP A 70 4.38 -18.00 -19.61
N GLN A 71 3.73 -18.83 -18.79
CA GLN A 71 2.69 -19.76 -19.21
C GLN A 71 1.43 -19.57 -18.37
N LEU A 72 0.37 -19.14 -19.02
CA LEU A 72 -0.98 -19.18 -18.46
C LEU A 72 -1.53 -20.60 -18.59
N GLN A 73 -2.30 -21.03 -17.58
CA GLN A 73 -3.01 -22.30 -17.63
C GLN A 73 -4.49 -22.07 -17.98
N PRO A 74 -5.18 -23.04 -18.62
CA PRO A 74 -6.56 -22.85 -19.00
C PRO A 74 -7.42 -22.64 -17.74
N GLY A 75 -8.25 -21.61 -17.74
CA GLY A 75 -9.14 -21.29 -16.61
C GLY A 75 -8.47 -20.50 -15.46
N THR A 76 -7.22 -20.07 -15.61
CA THR A 76 -6.63 -19.11 -14.65
C THR A 76 -7.16 -17.70 -14.86
N LYS A 77 -7.06 -16.88 -13.82
CA LYS A 77 -7.37 -15.44 -13.88
C LYS A 77 -6.48 -14.74 -14.93
N PRO A 78 -6.94 -13.60 -15.48
CA PRO A 78 -6.08 -12.75 -16.30
C PRO A 78 -4.80 -12.37 -15.55
N LEU A 79 -3.66 -12.41 -16.25
CA LEU A 79 -2.37 -11.92 -15.74
C LEU A 79 -2.15 -10.51 -16.26
N TYR A 80 -2.20 -9.53 -15.38
CA TYR A 80 -1.98 -8.13 -15.73
C TYR A 80 -0.49 -7.82 -15.91
N GLU A 81 -0.19 -6.88 -16.80
CA GLU A 81 1.17 -6.44 -17.09
C GLU A 81 1.87 -5.92 -15.83
N PHE A 82 1.15 -5.17 -15.01
CA PHE A 82 1.64 -4.53 -13.79
C PHE A 82 0.86 -5.02 -12.56
N GLU A 83 0.84 -6.34 -12.35
CA GLU A 83 0.23 -6.94 -11.15
C GLU A 83 1.01 -6.53 -9.88
N ASP A 84 0.27 -6.28 -8.79
CA ASP A 84 0.77 -5.90 -7.45
C ASP A 84 1.57 -4.59 -7.38
N VAL A 85 1.52 -3.74 -8.41
CA VAL A 85 2.18 -2.43 -8.38
C VAL A 85 1.44 -1.47 -7.46
N SER A 86 2.17 -0.89 -6.51
CA SER A 86 1.59 -0.03 -5.49
C SER A 86 2.53 1.10 -5.08
N THR A 87 1.94 2.13 -4.49
CA THR A 87 2.66 3.23 -3.86
C THR A 87 2.08 3.60 -2.50
N MET A 88 2.94 4.13 -1.65
CA MET A 88 2.55 4.84 -0.42
C MET A 88 2.71 6.36 -0.56
N ASN A 89 3.15 6.86 -1.72
CA ASN A 89 3.28 8.29 -2.01
C ASN A 89 1.90 8.88 -2.34
N ILE A 90 1.06 8.95 -1.32
CA ILE A 90 -0.27 9.51 -1.34
C ILE A 90 -0.41 10.50 -0.18
N ALA A 91 -0.99 11.66 -0.48
CA ALA A 91 -1.37 12.67 0.49
C ALA A 91 -2.87 12.95 0.40
N ILE A 92 -3.48 13.20 1.55
CA ILE A 92 -4.81 13.77 1.66
C ILE A 92 -4.64 15.15 2.30
N ASP A 93 -4.99 16.20 1.56
CA ASP A 93 -4.88 17.59 2.04
C ASP A 93 -5.99 17.93 3.04
N SER A 94 -5.84 19.07 3.72
CA SER A 94 -6.83 19.56 4.70
C SER A 94 -8.22 19.81 4.11
N ASP A 95 -8.32 20.01 2.80
CA ASP A 95 -9.58 20.17 2.08
C ASP A 95 -10.09 18.85 1.46
N PHE A 96 -9.48 17.73 1.88
CA PHE A 96 -9.73 16.36 1.44
C PHE A 96 -9.44 16.10 -0.06
N SER A 97 -8.57 16.90 -0.67
CA SER A 97 -7.98 16.59 -1.98
C SER A 97 -7.01 15.41 -1.86
N VAL A 98 -7.05 14.51 -2.83
CA VAL A 98 -6.21 13.31 -2.91
C VAL A 98 -5.11 13.54 -3.94
N ILE A 99 -3.86 13.47 -3.50
CA ILE A 99 -2.67 13.66 -4.33
C ILE A 99 -1.87 12.36 -4.31
N ILE A 100 -1.55 11.79 -5.47
CA ILE A 100 -0.82 10.54 -5.61
C ILE A 100 0.34 10.77 -6.57
N GLU A 101 1.56 10.42 -6.19
CA GLU A 101 2.78 10.70 -6.97
C GLU A 101 2.88 12.19 -7.39
N GLY A 102 2.42 13.11 -6.54
CA GLY A 102 2.40 14.54 -6.82
C GLY A 102 1.29 15.02 -7.76
N ILE A 103 0.44 14.12 -8.28
CA ILE A 103 -0.68 14.44 -9.17
C ILE A 103 -1.97 14.51 -8.35
N ASN A 104 -2.72 15.62 -8.49
CA ASN A 104 -4.01 15.78 -7.84
C ASN A 104 -5.10 14.98 -8.59
N LEU A 105 -5.64 13.94 -7.95
CA LEU A 105 -6.67 13.08 -8.49
C LEU A 105 -8.09 13.68 -8.36
N GLY A 106 -8.30 14.56 -7.38
CA GLY A 106 -9.60 15.16 -7.06
C GLY A 106 -9.90 15.12 -5.56
N LYS A 107 -11.16 15.32 -5.19
CA LYS A 107 -11.61 15.35 -3.79
C LYS A 107 -12.28 14.05 -3.37
N LEU A 108 -12.09 13.67 -2.12
CA LEU A 108 -12.84 12.55 -1.54
C LEU A 108 -14.36 12.83 -1.59
N PRO A 109 -15.18 11.80 -1.87
CA PRO A 109 -16.64 11.92 -1.76
C PRO A 109 -17.09 12.34 -0.36
N ASN A 110 -18.17 13.11 -0.27
CA ASN A 110 -18.67 13.63 1.00
C ASN A 110 -19.01 12.52 2.01
N GLU A 111 -19.47 11.37 1.52
CA GLU A 111 -19.76 10.20 2.36
C GLU A 111 -18.48 9.70 3.03
N ILE A 112 -17.37 9.63 2.30
CA ILE A 112 -16.06 9.22 2.83
C ILE A 112 -15.51 10.30 3.76
N VAL A 113 -15.61 11.58 3.39
CA VAL A 113 -15.17 12.70 4.24
C VAL A 113 -15.85 12.64 5.60
N SER A 114 -17.17 12.44 5.63
CA SER A 114 -17.95 12.38 6.88
C SER A 114 -17.49 11.26 7.80
N GLU A 115 -17.05 10.14 7.24
CA GLU A 115 -16.54 8.99 7.99
C GLU A 115 -15.11 9.19 8.52
N ILE A 116 -14.23 9.83 7.74
CA ILE A 116 -12.81 10.00 8.12
C ILE A 116 -12.56 11.25 8.97
N GLN A 117 -13.41 12.28 8.85
CA GLN A 117 -13.24 13.57 9.50
C GLN A 117 -13.04 13.49 11.02
N PRO A 118 -13.70 12.59 11.78
CA PRO A 118 -13.45 12.46 13.21
C PRO A 118 -11.99 12.12 13.58
N TYR A 119 -11.30 11.40 12.69
CA TYR A 119 -9.94 10.86 12.85
C TYR A 119 -8.86 11.74 12.19
N PHE A 120 -9.23 12.46 11.13
CA PHE A 120 -8.32 13.28 10.35
C PHE A 120 -7.64 14.37 11.20
N GLY A 121 -6.30 14.42 11.16
CA GLY A 121 -5.48 15.33 11.97
C GLY A 121 -5.31 14.95 13.44
N LYS A 122 -5.99 13.90 13.94
CA LYS A 122 -5.86 13.39 15.32
C LYS A 122 -5.16 12.03 15.37
N ASP A 123 -5.43 11.19 14.39
CA ASP A 123 -4.96 9.82 14.30
C ASP A 123 -3.89 9.67 13.22
N ILE A 124 -3.13 8.57 13.26
CA ILE A 124 -2.13 8.29 12.25
C ILE A 124 -2.84 7.69 11.03
N LEU A 125 -2.75 8.39 9.90
CA LEU A 125 -3.21 7.89 8.60
C LEU A 125 -2.09 7.07 7.94
N THR A 126 -2.40 5.81 7.62
CA THR A 126 -1.65 4.98 6.68
C THR A 126 -2.47 4.88 5.41
N ALA A 127 -1.87 5.20 4.26
CA ALA A 127 -2.53 5.10 2.97
C ALA A 127 -1.60 4.46 1.93
N TYR A 128 -2.20 3.71 1.01
CA TYR A 128 -1.52 3.11 -0.12
C TYR A 128 -2.48 2.96 -1.29
N VAL A 129 -1.92 2.90 -2.50
CA VAL A 129 -2.66 2.83 -3.76
C VAL A 129 -2.11 1.70 -4.58
N TYR A 130 -2.98 0.84 -5.08
CA TYR A 130 -2.65 -0.19 -6.06
C TYR A 130 -3.10 0.23 -7.45
N VAL A 131 -2.28 -0.05 -8.45
CA VAL A 131 -2.67 0.03 -9.86
C VAL A 131 -3.44 -1.24 -10.21
N ASN A 132 -4.58 -1.08 -10.88
CA ASN A 132 -5.33 -2.18 -11.48
C ASN A 132 -5.62 -1.89 -12.96
N GLY A 133 -6.08 -2.92 -13.69
CA GLY A 133 -6.34 -2.80 -15.13
C GLY A 133 -5.05 -2.73 -15.97
N GLY A 134 -5.17 -2.16 -17.17
CA GLY A 134 -4.07 -2.13 -18.15
C GLY A 134 -4.06 -3.37 -19.04
N ASN A 135 -2.92 -3.64 -19.68
CA ASN A 135 -2.78 -4.81 -20.53
C ASN A 135 -2.79 -6.08 -19.67
N TYR A 136 -3.42 -7.13 -20.19
CA TYR A 136 -3.42 -8.43 -19.56
C TYR A 136 -3.35 -9.56 -20.58
N ARG A 137 -2.83 -10.69 -20.13
CA ARG A 137 -2.82 -11.94 -20.87
C ARG A 137 -3.86 -12.88 -20.30
N ILE A 138 -4.58 -13.58 -21.18
CA ILE A 138 -5.54 -14.62 -20.81
C ILE A 138 -5.40 -15.81 -21.77
N GLN A 139 -5.51 -17.03 -21.26
CA GLN A 139 -5.59 -18.20 -22.12
C GLN A 139 -7.05 -18.45 -22.54
N LYS A 140 -7.30 -18.45 -23.85
CA LYS A 140 -8.61 -18.72 -24.44
C LYS A 140 -8.43 -19.63 -25.65
N ASN A 141 -9.20 -20.71 -25.73
CA ASN A 141 -9.14 -21.67 -26.85
C ASN A 141 -7.71 -22.20 -27.13
N ASN A 142 -6.94 -22.53 -26.09
CA ASN A 142 -5.54 -22.96 -26.17
C ASN A 142 -4.54 -21.93 -26.72
N GLU A 143 -4.94 -20.67 -26.87
CA GLU A 143 -4.08 -19.56 -27.27
C GLU A 143 -3.95 -18.54 -26.14
N VAL A 144 -2.77 -17.91 -26.03
CA VAL A 144 -2.56 -16.76 -25.13
C VAL A 144 -2.91 -15.49 -25.91
N LEU A 145 -3.96 -14.80 -25.47
CA LEU A 145 -4.38 -13.53 -26.04
C LEU A 145 -3.94 -12.39 -25.14
N THR A 146 -3.44 -11.31 -25.75
CA THR A 146 -3.23 -10.04 -25.06
C THR A 146 -4.46 -9.16 -25.28
N GLN A 147 -5.02 -8.64 -24.20
CA GLN A 147 -6.14 -7.73 -24.19
C GLN A 147 -5.79 -6.53 -23.30
N SER A 148 -6.66 -5.53 -23.28
CA SER A 148 -6.44 -4.32 -22.50
C SER A 148 -7.74 -3.89 -21.82
N SER A 149 -7.64 -3.49 -20.56
CA SER A 149 -8.69 -2.77 -19.84
C SER A 149 -8.17 -1.40 -19.43
N PRO A 150 -9.06 -0.41 -19.23
CA PRO A 150 -8.64 0.88 -18.70
C PRO A 150 -7.92 0.70 -17.36
N TYR A 151 -6.86 1.49 -17.14
CA TYR A 151 -6.23 1.55 -15.83
C TYR A 151 -7.21 2.03 -14.76
N GLY A 152 -7.00 1.56 -13.55
CA GLY A 152 -7.70 2.02 -12.37
C GLY A 152 -6.78 2.04 -11.16
N LEU A 153 -7.32 2.57 -10.06
CA LEU A 153 -6.61 2.76 -8.80
C LEU A 153 -7.49 2.21 -7.69
N ASP A 154 -6.94 1.37 -6.83
CA ASP A 154 -7.54 0.96 -5.57
C ASP A 154 -6.79 1.66 -4.43
N ILE A 155 -7.48 2.56 -3.74
CA ILE A 155 -6.93 3.40 -2.69
C ILE A 155 -7.40 2.85 -1.35
N TYR A 156 -6.47 2.70 -0.42
CA TYR A 156 -6.72 2.18 0.91
C TYR A 156 -6.29 3.21 1.94
N LEU A 157 -7.18 3.49 2.90
CA LEU A 157 -6.97 4.41 4.00
C LEU A 157 -7.17 3.66 5.32
N GLN A 158 -6.24 3.83 6.26
CA GLN A 158 -6.31 3.25 7.59
C GLN A 158 -5.95 4.30 8.63
N PHE A 159 -6.81 4.48 9.63
CA PHE A 159 -6.54 5.34 10.79
C PHE A 159 -6.27 4.48 12.02
N ASN A 160 -5.19 4.80 12.74
CA ASN A 160 -4.78 4.15 13.99
C ASN A 160 -4.58 5.18 15.11
#